data_AF-A0A1C4TMY3-F1
#
_entry.id   AF-A0A1C4TMY3-F1
#
_cell.length_a   1.000
_cell.length_b   1.000
_cell.length_c   1.000
_cell.angle_alpha   90.00
_cell.angle_beta   90.00
_cell.angle_gamma   90.00
#
_symmetry.space_group_name_H-M   'P 1'
#
loop_
_entity.id
_entity.type
_entity.pdbx_description
1 polymer ?
#
loop_
_entity_poly.entity_id
_entity_poly.type
_entity_poly.pdbx_seq_one_letter_code
_entity_poly.pdbx_strand_id
1 'polypeptide(L)'
;MTIELNRLAERYGRVVVGVAIQQRDGHKTFGAIGSTAMEIAEGYTKLAENDFSDVAWATAAVVGEFTRDGSGPWGFRPAVRGYDGDPDTFAAAMGSRAAEG
;
A
#
# COMPACT_ATOMS: atom_id res chain seq x y z
N MET A 1 -8.98 7.05 2.12
CA MET A 1 -8.32 7.79 1.02
C MET A 1 -9.07 7.47 -0.26
N THR A 2 -9.19 8.42 -1.19
CA THR A 2 -9.83 8.20 -2.49
C THR A 2 -8.86 8.61 -3.60
N ILE A 3 -8.74 7.79 -4.64
CA ILE A 3 -7.83 8.03 -5.77
C ILE A 3 -8.64 8.04 -7.06
N GLU A 4 -8.72 9.21 -7.69
CA GLU A 4 -9.35 9.38 -9.00
C GLU A 4 -8.39 8.92 -10.11
N LEU A 5 -8.15 7.62 -10.21
CA LEU A 5 -7.16 7.01 -11.11
C LEU A 5 -7.34 7.47 -12.56
N ASN A 6 -8.58 7.60 -13.03
CA ASN A 6 -8.92 8.03 -14.39
C ASN A 6 -8.63 9.52 -14.67
N ARG A 7 -8.35 10.32 -13.63
CA ARG A 7 -7.98 11.75 -13.75
C ARG A 7 -6.47 11.98 -13.70
N LEU A 8 -5.67 10.93 -13.49
CA LEU A 8 -4.21 11.05 -13.52
C LEU A 8 -3.73 11.31 -14.95
N ALA A 9 -2.76 12.22 -15.10
CA ALA A 9 -2.10 12.48 -16.39
C ALA A 9 -1.41 11.22 -16.93
N GLU A 10 -1.37 11.06 -18.25
CA GLU A 10 -0.85 9.85 -18.94
C GLU A 10 0.57 9.46 -18.51
N ARG A 11 1.40 10.43 -18.11
CA ARG A 11 2.75 10.18 -17.59
C ARG A 11 2.79 9.32 -16.31
N TYR A 12 1.68 9.22 -15.57
CA TYR A 12 1.56 8.37 -14.40
C TYR A 12 0.95 7.03 -14.82
N GLY A 13 1.79 5.99 -14.87
CA GLY A 13 1.40 4.62 -15.19
C GLY A 13 1.32 3.68 -13.98
N ARG A 14 1.66 4.16 -12.77
CA ARG A 14 1.71 3.33 -11.56
C ARG A 14 1.37 4.13 -10.31
N VAL A 15 0.55 3.55 -9.44
CA VAL A 15 0.23 4.04 -8.10
C VAL A 15 0.41 2.91 -7.11
N VAL A 16 1.20 3.14 -6.07
CA VAL A 16 1.40 2.18 -4.97
C VAL A 16 0.74 2.75 -3.73
N VAL A 17 -0.07 1.94 -3.05
CA VAL A 17 -0.78 2.34 -1.82
C VAL A 17 -0.17 1.59 -0.65
N GLY A 18 0.00 2.29 0.48
CA GLY A 18 0.59 1.73 1.69
C GLY A 18 0.01 2.34 2.96
N VAL A 19 0.28 1.67 4.08
CA VAL A 19 -0.10 2.07 5.43
C VAL A 19 1.17 2.11 6.26
N ALA A 20 1.40 3.18 7.02
CA ALA A 20 2.56 3.33 7.89
C ALA A 20 2.13 3.76 9.29
N ILE A 21 2.75 3.17 10.30
CA ILE A 21 2.53 3.50 11.71
C ILE A 21 3.53 4.57 12.11
N GLN A 22 3.06 5.65 12.73
CA GLN A 22 3.94 6.70 13.27
C GLN A 22 4.85 6.13 14.37
N GLN A 23 6.17 6.27 14.19
CA GLN A 23 7.20 5.72 15.09
C GLN A 23 7.75 6.75 16.10
N ARG A 24 7.23 7.98 16.13
CA ARG A 24 7.74 9.09 16.96
C ARG A 24 7.70 8.80 18.47
N ASP A 25 6.82 7.90 18.90
CA ASP A 25 6.61 7.51 20.31
C ASP A 25 7.25 6.15 20.63
N GLY A 26 8.18 5.69 19.78
CA GLY A 26 8.87 4.41 19.89
C GLY A 26 8.45 3.39 18.82
N HIS A 27 9.17 2.27 18.78
CA HIS A 27 8.95 1.21 17.80
C HIS A 27 7.58 0.55 18.01
N LYS A 28 6.73 0.57 16.98
CA LYS A 28 5.37 0.02 17.01
C LYS A 28 5.04 -0.66 15.70
N THR A 29 4.70 -1.94 15.78
CA THR A 29 4.34 -2.78 14.63
C THR A 29 2.84 -2.97 14.53
N PHE A 30 2.35 -3.52 13.41
CA PHE A 30 0.94 -3.87 13.25
C PHE A 30 0.45 -4.84 14.34
N GLY A 31 1.25 -5.83 14.71
CA GLY A 31 0.91 -6.81 15.75
C GLY A 31 0.78 -6.22 17.16
N ALA A 32 1.31 -5.01 17.39
CA ALA A 32 1.14 -4.28 18.64
C ALA A 32 -0.14 -3.41 18.69
N ILE A 33 -0.91 -3.36 17.60
CA ILE A 33 -2.14 -2.58 17.47
C ILE A 33 -3.32 -3.54 17.36
N GLY A 34 -4.29 -3.41 18.26
CA GLY A 34 -5.52 -4.20 18.19
C GLY A 34 -6.36 -3.85 16.97
N SER A 35 -6.90 -4.87 16.30
CA SER A 35 -7.90 -4.73 15.23
C SER A 35 -7.46 -3.88 14.04
N THR A 36 -6.22 -4.05 13.59
CA THR A 36 -5.76 -3.48 12.31
C THR A 36 -6.53 -4.08 11.14
N ALA A 37 -6.96 -3.24 10.21
CA ALA A 37 -7.65 -3.67 9.00
C ALA A 37 -7.50 -2.64 7.88
N MET A 38 -7.57 -3.11 6.64
CA MET A 38 -7.66 -2.27 5.43
C MET A 38 -8.64 -2.88 4.44
N GLU A 39 -9.30 -2.02 3.68
CA GLU A 39 -10.15 -2.39 2.54
C GLU A 39 -9.82 -1.47 1.37
N ILE A 40 -9.71 -2.06 0.18
CA ILE A 40 -9.61 -1.34 -1.10
C ILE A 40 -10.87 -1.70 -1.91
N ALA A 41 -11.57 -0.69 -2.41
CA ALA A 41 -12.80 -0.85 -3.16
C ALA A 41 -12.88 0.11 -4.35
N GLU A 42 -13.62 -0.29 -5.38
CA GLU A 42 -14.08 0.55 -6.49
C GLU A 42 -15.60 0.68 -6.42
N GLY A 43 -16.07 1.86 -6.01
CA GLY A 43 -17.49 2.06 -5.70
C GLY A 43 -17.95 1.10 -4.61
N TYR A 44 -18.82 0.15 -4.96
CA TYR A 44 -19.33 -0.89 -4.06
C TYR A 44 -18.60 -2.23 -4.21
N THR A 45 -17.69 -2.35 -5.18
CA THR A 45 -16.93 -3.59 -5.42
C THR A 45 -15.70 -3.60 -4.53
N LYS A 46 -15.65 -4.53 -3.58
CA LYS A 46 -14.43 -4.80 -2.81
C LYS A 46 -13.38 -5.47 -3.69
N LEU A 47 -12.17 -4.92 -3.68
CA LEU A 47 -11.03 -5.44 -4.44
C LEU A 47 -10.04 -6.20 -3.55
N ALA A 48 -9.82 -5.75 -2.32
CA ALA A 48 -8.97 -6.41 -1.34
C ALA A 48 -9.33 -6.04 0.10
N GLU A 49 -9.12 -6.98 1.01
CA GLU A 49 -9.19 -6.80 2.46
C GLU A 49 -7.95 -7.44 3.09
N ASN A 50 -7.43 -6.87 4.18
CA ASN A 50 -6.33 -7.46 4.93
C ASN A 50 -6.31 -6.95 6.39
N ASP A 51 -5.87 -7.78 7.32
CA ASP A 51 -5.78 -7.47 8.75
C ASP A 51 -4.34 -7.24 9.25
N PHE A 52 -3.36 -7.29 8.35
CA PHE A 52 -1.92 -7.17 8.58
C PHE A 52 -1.29 -8.30 9.40
N SER A 53 -1.99 -9.42 9.62
CA SER A 53 -1.48 -10.56 10.39
C SER A 53 -0.20 -11.17 9.76
N ASP A 54 -0.14 -11.31 8.44
CA ASP A 54 1.03 -11.81 7.69
C ASP A 54 2.27 -10.89 7.79
N VAL A 55 2.06 -9.64 8.20
CA VAL A 55 3.11 -8.62 8.38
C VAL A 55 3.06 -8.00 9.77
N ALA A 56 2.66 -8.78 10.78
CA ALA A 56 2.51 -8.30 12.16
C ALA A 56 3.80 -7.70 12.77
N TRP A 57 4.97 -8.08 12.24
CA TRP A 57 6.29 -7.54 12.61
C TRP A 57 6.58 -6.16 12.01
N ALA A 58 5.86 -5.76 10.96
CA ALA A 58 6.18 -4.58 10.18
C ALA A 58 5.65 -3.30 10.83
N THR A 59 6.36 -2.19 10.60
CA THR A 59 5.94 -0.83 10.98
C THR A 59 5.19 -0.11 9.86
N ALA A 60 5.33 -0.59 8.63
CA ALA A 60 4.61 -0.12 7.45
C ALA A 60 4.39 -1.26 6.45
N ALA A 61 3.42 -1.13 5.56
CA ALA A 61 3.17 -2.11 4.52
C ALA A 61 2.65 -1.46 3.24
N VAL A 62 3.14 -1.93 2.09
CA VAL A 62 2.40 -1.78 0.82
C VAL A 62 1.20 -2.70 0.89
N VAL A 63 0.03 -2.22 0.43
CA VAL A 63 -1.24 -2.96 0.46
C VAL A 63 -1.87 -3.20 -0.92
N GLY A 64 -1.36 -2.51 -1.94
CA GLY A 64 -1.82 -2.71 -3.31
C GLY A 64 -1.12 -1.80 -4.31
N GLU A 65 -1.21 -2.21 -5.57
CA GLU A 65 -0.65 -1.49 -6.70
C GLU A 65 -1.68 -1.38 -7.83
N PHE A 66 -1.77 -0.20 -8.43
CA PHE A 66 -2.52 0.04 -9.66
C PHE A 66 -1.53 0.36 -10.77
N THR A 67 -1.70 -0.25 -11.95
CA THR A 67 -0.86 0.00 -13.13
C THR A 67 -1.71 0.21 -14.38
N ARG A 68 -1.24 1.05 -15.32
CA ARG A 68 -1.80 1.17 -16.67
C ARG A 68 -0.70 1.44 -17.69
N ASP A 69 -1.02 1.16 -18.95
CA ASP A 69 -0.19 1.53 -20.09
C ASP A 69 -0.81 2.75 -20.80
N GLY A 70 -0.11 3.89 -20.81
CA GLY A 70 -0.58 5.13 -21.42
C GLY A 70 -1.94 5.59 -20.88
N SER A 71 -2.91 5.80 -21.77
CA SER A 71 -4.30 6.14 -21.44
C SER A 71 -5.21 4.91 -21.25
N GLY A 72 -4.62 3.71 -21.15
CA GLY A 72 -5.35 2.46 -20.96
C GLY A 72 -6.02 2.33 -19.58
N PRO A 73 -6.82 1.27 -19.37
CA PRO A 73 -7.47 1.02 -18.10
C PRO A 73 -6.46 0.71 -17.00
N TRP A 74 -6.82 1.05 -15.76
CA TRP A 74 -6.04 0.67 -14.59
C TRP A 74 -6.33 -0.77 -14.19
N GLY A 75 -5.28 -1.58 -14.04
CA GLY A 75 -5.34 -2.88 -13.41
C GLY A 75 -4.93 -2.80 -11.93
N PHE A 76 -5.64 -3.51 -11.06
CA PHE A 76 -5.30 -3.65 -9.64
C PHE A 76 -4.54 -4.95 -9.40
N ARG A 77 -3.46 -4.88 -8.60
CA ARG A 77 -2.70 -6.02 -8.11
C ARG A 77 -2.67 -5.95 -6.57
N PRO A 78 -3.31 -6.89 -5.86
CA PRO A 78 -3.19 -6.96 -4.42
C PRO A 78 -1.76 -7.36 -4.05
N ALA A 79 -1.16 -6.65 -3.11
CA ALA A 79 0.19 -6.95 -2.63
C ALA A 79 0.31 -6.46 -1.19
N VAL A 80 0.51 -7.38 -0.26
CA VAL A 80 0.85 -7.05 1.13
C VAL A 80 2.33 -7.31 1.32
N ARG A 81 3.11 -6.25 1.52
CA ARG A 81 4.56 -6.34 1.74
C ARG A 81 4.94 -5.47 2.92
N GLY A 82 5.44 -6.09 3.97
CA GLY A 82 5.88 -5.44 5.20
C GLY A 82 7.23 -4.74 5.02
N TYR A 83 7.40 -3.64 5.76
CA TYR A 83 8.60 -2.83 5.86
C TYR A 83 8.88 -2.54 7.34
N ASP A 84 10.15 -2.38 7.66
CA ASP A 84 10.60 -1.86 8.95
C ASP A 84 11.25 -0.49 8.74
N GLY A 85 11.04 0.42 9.69
CA GLY A 85 11.46 1.81 9.62
C GLY A 85 10.34 2.82 9.87
N ASP A 86 10.67 4.09 9.71
CA ASP A 86 9.74 5.20 9.88
C ASP A 86 8.91 5.48 8.61
N PRO A 87 7.83 6.28 8.71
CA PRO A 87 6.98 6.62 7.57
C PRO A 87 7.72 7.31 6.41
N ASP A 88 8.75 8.10 6.68
CA ASP A 88 9.50 8.84 5.65
C ASP A 88 10.37 7.89 4.82
N THR A 89 11.07 6.98 5.49
CA THR A 89 11.87 5.92 4.87
C THR A 89 10.96 4.98 4.06
N PHE A 90 9.78 4.65 4.60
CA PHE A 90 8.79 3.85 3.88
C PHE A 90 8.29 4.56 2.62
N ALA A 91 7.93 5.84 2.70
CA ALA A 91 7.45 6.61 1.55
C ALA A 91 8.49 6.68 0.42
N ALA A 92 9.78 6.78 0.78
CA ALA A 92 10.88 6.75 -0.18
C ALA A 92 11.06 5.37 -0.85
N ALA A 93 10.82 4.27 -0.11
CA ALA A 93 11.12 2.91 -0.55
C ALA A 93 9.93 2.14 -1.15
N MET A 94 8.68 2.50 -0.82
CA MET A 94 7.49 1.72 -1.17
C MET A 94 7.28 1.56 -2.69
N GLY A 95 7.78 2.52 -3.48
CA GLY A 95 7.74 2.50 -4.94
C GLY A 95 8.82 1.61 -5.58
N SER A 96 9.78 1.10 -4.84
CA SER A 96 10.83 0.24 -5.39
C SER A 96 10.26 -1.09 -5.88
N ARG A 97 10.76 -1.58 -7.02
CA ARG A 97 10.48 -2.96 -7.45
C ARG A 97 11.27 -3.89 -6.54
N ALA A 98 10.62 -4.93 -6.02
CA ALA A 98 11.35 -6.04 -5.42
C ALA A 98 12.25 -6.62 -6.52
N ALA A 99 13.48 -7.05 -6.18
CA ALA A 99 14.26 -7.84 -7.11
C ALA A 99 13.40 -9.04 -7.54
N GLU A 100 13.28 -9.25 -8.85
CA GLU A 100 12.71 -10.50 -9.36
C GLU A 100 13.58 -11.62 -8.80
N GLY A 101 12.98 -12.47 -7.97
CA GLY A 101 13.60 -13.70 -7.47
C GLY A 101 13.57 -14.80 -8.52
#